data_AF-A0A1H6E5C5-F1
#
_entry.id   AF-A0A1H6E5C5-F1
#
_cell.length_a   1.000
_cell.length_b   1.000
_cell.length_c   1.000
_cell.angle_alpha   90.00
_cell.angle_beta   90.00
_cell.angle_gamma   90.00
#
_symmetry.space_group_name_H-M   'P 1'
#
loop_
_entity.id
_entity.type
_entity.pdbx_description
1 polymer ?
#
loop_
_entity_poly.entity_id
_entity_poly.type
_entity_poly.pdbx_seq_one_letter_code
_entity_poly.pdbx_strand_id
1 'polypeptide(L)'
;MGDRSWDVVIDALPERRVERACLVLGLHRRHDTVVAVLDADAGEFVRVPEIEDGLHSLALYRDGTRLLLGRSGGGHSLLTLATGWRQPLPGEPGLAAPSPDGRDLAVLSPGTDEVGDDTVSVSVSRIGTPGARRLWRAPGGWSEESAINWSPDGRLLAATYLDPDEEIAAVILDAADGTVLGHHPQMGTVGGPGGAWLSERGLLLYDEYAGDDEAWTLQDPYNGGSRGPDRLPGALMAVVGDRIIRYVHDAGFLRFVTTDMDGGGLRPFITVPPGSTFWRLDVAPPVLLELWAAAASR
;
A
#
# COMPACT_ATOMS: atom_id res chain seq x y z
N MET A 1 -8.74 13.32 -18.25
CA MET A 1 -9.11 12.74 -16.95
C MET A 1 -10.20 13.63 -16.37
N GLY A 2 -11.40 13.09 -16.11
CA GLY A 2 -12.53 13.89 -15.60
C GLY A 2 -12.34 14.28 -14.13
N ASP A 3 -12.90 15.42 -13.72
CA ASP A 3 -12.81 15.96 -12.34
C ASP A 3 -13.77 15.24 -11.38
N ARG A 4 -13.83 13.91 -11.46
CA ARG A 4 -14.70 13.12 -10.60
C ARG A 4 -14.09 13.03 -9.20
N SER A 5 -14.86 13.49 -8.22
CA SER A 5 -14.59 13.27 -6.79
C SER A 5 -15.67 12.40 -6.18
N TRP A 6 -15.33 11.73 -5.09
CA TRP A 6 -16.24 10.87 -4.33
C TRP A 6 -16.39 11.37 -2.90
N ASP A 7 -17.62 11.51 -2.44
CA ASP A 7 -17.94 11.75 -1.03
C ASP A 7 -18.33 10.42 -0.38
N VAL A 8 -17.55 9.97 0.59
CA VAL A 8 -17.69 8.64 1.21
C VAL A 8 -18.41 8.77 2.54
N VAL A 9 -19.73 8.58 2.54
CA VAL A 9 -20.53 8.55 3.78
C VAL A 9 -20.56 7.13 4.32
N ILE A 10 -19.65 6.81 5.26
CA ILE A 10 -19.42 5.45 5.76
C ILE A 10 -20.71 4.72 6.19
N ASP A 11 -21.62 5.41 6.90
CA ASP A 11 -22.86 4.80 7.41
C ASP A 11 -23.91 4.52 6.33
N ALA A 12 -23.72 5.07 5.13
CA ALA A 12 -24.63 4.96 4.01
C ALA A 12 -24.04 4.14 2.85
N LEU A 13 -22.88 3.52 3.05
CA LEU A 13 -22.27 2.66 2.03
C LEU A 13 -23.16 1.44 1.79
N PRO A 14 -23.58 1.16 0.54
CA PRO A 14 -24.26 -0.08 0.24
C PRO A 14 -23.30 -1.25 0.51
N GLU A 15 -23.83 -2.32 1.09
CA GLU A 15 -23.08 -3.54 1.35
C GLU A 15 -23.33 -4.54 0.23
N ARG A 16 -22.29 -4.85 -0.56
CA ARG A 16 -22.36 -5.84 -1.64
C ARG A 16 -20.98 -6.29 -2.08
N ARG A 17 -20.96 -7.43 -2.76
CA ARG A 17 -19.80 -7.93 -3.51
C ARG A 17 -19.60 -7.13 -4.79
N VAL A 18 -18.36 -7.11 -5.28
CA VAL A 18 -17.96 -6.46 -6.53
C VAL A 18 -17.09 -7.40 -7.34
N GLU A 19 -17.19 -7.36 -8.66
CA GLU A 19 -16.30 -8.15 -9.53
C GLU A 19 -14.85 -7.64 -9.42
N ARG A 20 -14.71 -6.31 -9.41
CA ARG A 20 -13.41 -5.65 -9.43
C ARG A 20 -13.48 -4.31 -8.70
N ALA A 21 -12.46 -4.02 -7.90
CA ALA A 21 -12.22 -2.74 -7.28
C ALA A 21 -10.96 -2.10 -7.84
N CYS A 22 -10.92 -0.77 -7.88
CA CYS A 22 -9.72 -0.02 -8.29
C CYS A 22 -8.99 0.63 -7.11
N LEU A 23 -9.66 0.72 -5.96
CA LEU A 23 -9.15 1.33 -4.74
C LEU A 23 -9.83 0.69 -3.53
N VAL A 24 -9.09 0.59 -2.42
CA VAL A 24 -9.59 0.18 -1.11
C VAL A 24 -9.22 1.21 -0.05
N LEU A 25 -10.16 1.47 0.86
CA LEU A 25 -9.99 2.31 2.04
C LEU A 25 -10.26 1.48 3.30
N GLY A 26 -9.29 1.44 4.20
CA GLY A 26 -9.44 1.06 5.59
C GLY A 26 -9.70 2.30 6.44
N LEU A 27 -10.86 2.33 7.08
CA LEU A 27 -11.33 3.42 7.92
C LEU A 27 -11.69 2.88 9.30
N HIS A 28 -11.48 3.67 10.34
CA HIS A 28 -12.09 3.45 11.65
C HIS A 28 -13.19 4.47 11.87
N ARG A 29 -14.32 4.00 12.40
CA ARG A 29 -15.40 4.87 12.84
C ARG A 29 -15.86 4.40 14.22
N ARG A 30 -15.64 5.23 15.23
CA ARG A 30 -15.84 4.88 16.64
C ARG A 30 -15.01 3.63 17.02
N HIS A 31 -15.65 2.47 17.16
CA HIS A 31 -15.03 1.20 17.54
C HIS A 31 -15.01 0.18 16.39
N ASP A 32 -15.53 0.55 15.22
CA ASP A 32 -15.70 -0.37 14.10
C ASP A 32 -14.65 -0.09 13.02
N THR A 33 -14.10 -1.15 12.42
CA THR A 33 -13.27 -1.07 11.22
C THR A 33 -14.16 -1.24 10.00
N VAL A 34 -14.08 -0.29 9.08
CA VAL A 34 -14.80 -0.34 7.81
C VAL A 34 -13.79 -0.44 6.67
N VAL A 35 -13.97 -1.46 5.84
CA VAL A 35 -13.27 -1.57 4.57
C VAL A 35 -14.24 -1.23 3.44
N ALA A 36 -13.98 -0.12 2.77
CA ALA A 36 -14.72 0.34 1.62
C ALA A 36 -13.88 0.15 0.35
N VAL A 37 -14.50 -0.28 -0.74
CA VAL A 37 -13.85 -0.42 -2.05
C VAL A 37 -14.54 0.45 -3.08
N LEU A 38 -13.77 1.03 -4.01
CA LEU A 38 -14.30 1.72 -5.18
C LEU A 38 -14.54 0.70 -6.29
N ASP A 39 -15.80 0.34 -6.50
CA ASP A 39 -16.25 -0.56 -7.57
C ASP A 39 -15.83 0.01 -8.93
N ALA A 40 -15.03 -0.75 -9.67
CA ALA A 40 -14.47 -0.30 -10.95
C ALA A 40 -15.52 -0.19 -12.07
N ASP A 41 -16.61 -0.95 -11.99
CA ASP A 41 -17.65 -1.01 -13.02
C ASP A 41 -18.74 0.03 -12.77
N ALA A 42 -19.16 0.18 -11.50
CA ALA A 42 -20.17 1.16 -11.11
C ALA A 42 -19.58 2.56 -10.84
N GLY A 43 -18.30 2.64 -10.47
CA GLY A 43 -17.65 3.88 -10.07
C GLY A 43 -18.20 4.45 -8.76
N GLU A 44 -18.62 3.60 -7.83
CA GLU A 44 -19.15 3.97 -6.53
C GLU A 44 -18.43 3.23 -5.40
N PHE A 45 -18.41 3.82 -4.20
CA PHE A 45 -17.88 3.15 -3.03
C PHE A 45 -18.92 2.22 -2.43
N VAL A 46 -18.50 1.01 -2.07
CA VAL A 46 -19.31 0.01 -1.37
C VAL A 46 -18.56 -0.58 -0.19
N ARG A 47 -19.30 -1.10 0.80
CA ARG A 47 -18.75 -1.92 1.88
C ARG A 47 -18.73 -3.39 1.45
N VAL A 48 -17.62 -4.07 1.72
CA VAL A 48 -17.50 -5.52 1.48
C VAL A 48 -18.00 -6.29 2.71
N PRO A 49 -19.05 -7.13 2.59
CA PRO A 49 -19.71 -7.76 3.74
C PRO A 49 -18.82 -8.69 4.56
N GLU A 50 -17.87 -9.36 3.91
CA GLU A 50 -17.09 -10.42 4.53
C GLU A 50 -15.90 -9.92 5.35
N ILE A 51 -15.73 -8.63 5.58
CA ILE A 51 -14.53 -8.11 6.26
C ILE A 51 -14.81 -7.87 7.75
N GLU A 52 -14.01 -8.53 8.59
CA GLU A 52 -14.07 -8.48 10.05
C GLU A 52 -13.10 -7.43 10.62
N ASP A 53 -13.30 -7.05 11.88
CA ASP A 53 -12.39 -6.17 12.63
C ASP A 53 -11.01 -6.81 12.91
N GLY A 54 -10.06 -5.94 13.26
CA GLY A 54 -8.70 -6.34 13.69
C GLY A 54 -7.77 -6.68 12.53
N LEU A 55 -7.96 -6.02 11.38
CA LEU A 55 -7.01 -6.10 10.26
C LEU A 55 -5.79 -5.22 10.54
N HIS A 56 -4.59 -5.75 10.28
CA HIS A 56 -3.34 -4.98 10.28
C HIS A 56 -2.73 -4.84 8.88
N SER A 57 -3.11 -5.72 7.95
CA SER A 57 -2.69 -5.64 6.56
C SER A 57 -3.91 -5.63 5.66
N LEU A 58 -3.97 -4.65 4.76
CA LEU A 58 -5.00 -4.53 3.74
C LEU A 58 -4.33 -4.08 2.45
N ALA A 59 -4.52 -4.87 1.41
CA ALA A 59 -3.89 -4.68 0.12
C ALA A 59 -4.81 -5.15 -1.01
N LEU A 60 -4.86 -4.39 -2.09
CA LEU A 60 -5.63 -4.71 -3.28
C LEU A 60 -4.72 -5.33 -4.33
N TYR A 61 -5.13 -6.49 -4.86
CA TYR A 61 -4.40 -7.09 -5.98
C TYR A 61 -4.46 -6.17 -7.19
N ARG A 62 -3.40 -6.18 -8.00
CA ARG A 62 -3.29 -5.31 -9.17
C ARG A 62 -4.38 -5.51 -10.22
N ASP A 63 -4.96 -6.71 -10.27
CA ASP A 63 -6.11 -7.04 -11.13
C ASP A 63 -7.44 -6.50 -10.57
N GLY A 64 -7.45 -6.00 -9.34
CA GLY A 64 -8.61 -5.46 -8.64
C GLY A 64 -9.60 -6.51 -8.15
N THR A 65 -9.35 -7.80 -8.31
CA THR A 65 -10.33 -8.87 -8.05
C THR A 65 -10.26 -9.46 -6.64
N ARG A 66 -9.15 -9.22 -5.94
CA ARG A 66 -8.83 -9.83 -4.65
C ARG A 66 -8.27 -8.82 -3.66
N LEU A 67 -8.59 -9.02 -2.39
CA LEU A 67 -7.95 -8.33 -1.27
C LEU A 67 -7.05 -9.31 -0.50
N LEU A 68 -5.85 -8.86 -0.15
CA LEU A 68 -5.02 -9.48 0.87
C LEU A 68 -5.38 -8.87 2.23
N LEU A 69 -5.73 -9.74 3.17
CA LEU A 69 -6.13 -9.40 4.53
C LEU A 69 -5.13 -10.04 5.51
N GLY A 70 -4.55 -9.26 6.40
CA GLY A 70 -3.77 -9.75 7.55
C GLY A 70 -4.43 -9.36 8.86
N ARG A 71 -4.30 -10.23 9.87
CA ARG A 71 -4.79 -9.97 11.24
C ARG A 71 -3.64 -9.97 12.26
N SER A 72 -3.72 -9.10 13.26
CA SER A 72 -2.73 -9.04 14.34
C SER A 72 -2.63 -10.40 15.05
N GLY A 73 -1.41 -10.93 15.15
CA GLY A 73 -1.15 -12.26 15.73
C GLY A 73 -1.66 -13.44 14.89
N GLY A 74 -2.21 -13.18 13.70
CA GLY A 74 -2.69 -14.18 12.76
C GLY A 74 -1.89 -14.20 11.45
N GLY A 75 -2.19 -15.18 10.60
CA GLY A 75 -1.68 -15.23 9.24
C GLY A 75 -2.44 -14.32 8.28
N HIS A 76 -2.09 -14.41 7.00
CA HIS A 76 -2.77 -13.69 5.93
C HIS A 76 -3.84 -14.55 5.27
N SER A 77 -4.78 -13.89 4.59
CA SER A 77 -5.78 -14.55 3.76
C SER A 77 -6.09 -13.71 2.52
N LEU A 78 -6.52 -14.38 1.45
CA LEU A 78 -7.07 -13.73 0.26
C LEU A 78 -8.58 -13.78 0.31
N LEU A 79 -9.21 -12.65 0.02
CA LEU A 79 -10.64 -12.53 -0.22
C LEU A 79 -10.88 -12.26 -1.70
N THR A 80 -11.59 -13.14 -2.40
CA THR A 80 -12.09 -12.88 -3.75
C THR A 80 -13.33 -12.00 -3.67
N LEU A 81 -13.28 -10.79 -4.24
CA LEU A 81 -14.33 -9.78 -4.08
C LEU A 81 -15.68 -10.22 -4.65
N ALA A 82 -15.67 -10.89 -5.80
CA ALA A 82 -16.89 -11.31 -6.49
C ALA A 82 -17.69 -12.36 -5.71
N THR A 83 -16.98 -13.25 -5.00
CA THR A 83 -17.58 -14.44 -4.39
C THR A 83 -17.59 -14.40 -2.87
N GLY A 84 -16.82 -13.51 -2.26
CA GLY A 84 -16.56 -13.50 -0.82
C GLY A 84 -15.73 -14.71 -0.35
N TRP A 85 -15.18 -15.50 -1.27
CA TRP A 85 -14.42 -16.69 -0.92
C TRP A 85 -13.08 -16.30 -0.28
N ARG A 86 -12.76 -16.96 0.83
CA ARG A 86 -11.54 -16.72 1.61
C ARG A 86 -10.57 -17.89 1.50
N GLN A 87 -9.32 -17.59 1.17
CA GLN A 87 -8.21 -18.53 1.14
C GLN A 87 -7.19 -18.16 2.21
N PRO A 88 -6.91 -19.01 3.22
CA PRO A 88 -5.76 -18.79 4.09
C PRO A 88 -4.45 -18.90 3.29
N LEU A 89 -3.51 -18.01 3.57
CA LEU A 89 -2.18 -18.02 2.96
C LEU A 89 -1.14 -18.59 3.92
N PRO A 90 -0.13 -19.31 3.40
CA PRO A 90 1.01 -19.70 4.21
C PRO A 90 1.89 -18.48 4.49
N GLY A 91 2.41 -18.37 5.70
CA GLY A 91 3.34 -17.31 6.05
C GLY A 91 3.43 -17.07 7.55
N GLU A 92 4.48 -16.36 7.93
CA GLU A 92 4.61 -15.77 9.27
C GLU A 92 3.72 -14.53 9.39
N PRO A 93 3.32 -14.13 10.60
CA PRO A 93 2.68 -12.84 10.81
C PRO A 93 3.63 -11.71 10.38
N GLY A 94 3.06 -10.65 9.81
CA GLY A 94 3.84 -9.51 9.31
C GLY A 94 3.06 -8.68 8.31
N LEU A 95 3.73 -7.67 7.73
CA LEU A 95 3.19 -6.93 6.59
C LEU A 95 3.39 -7.75 5.33
N ALA A 96 2.41 -7.75 4.44
CA ALA A 96 2.50 -8.57 3.24
C ALA A 96 2.04 -7.85 1.98
N ALA A 97 2.64 -8.25 0.87
CA ALA A 97 2.43 -7.68 -0.45
C ALA A 97 2.33 -8.80 -1.50
N PRO A 98 1.22 -8.88 -2.25
CA PRO A 98 1.12 -9.83 -3.35
C PRO A 98 1.96 -9.36 -4.54
N SER A 99 2.60 -10.30 -5.23
CA SER A 99 3.29 -10.01 -6.49
C SER A 99 2.31 -9.47 -7.54
N PRO A 100 2.76 -8.69 -8.53
CA PRO A 100 1.88 -8.12 -9.56
C PRO A 100 1.13 -9.16 -10.39
N ASP A 101 1.70 -10.35 -10.58
CA ASP A 101 1.06 -11.48 -11.25
C ASP A 101 0.16 -12.32 -10.30
N GLY A 102 0.14 -11.96 -9.02
CA GLY A 102 -0.67 -12.55 -7.97
C GLY A 102 -0.30 -13.98 -7.60
N ARG A 103 0.93 -14.42 -7.92
CA ARG A 103 1.40 -15.79 -7.69
C ARG A 103 2.26 -15.95 -6.45
N ASP A 104 2.91 -14.89 -6.02
CA ASP A 104 3.82 -14.89 -4.89
C ASP A 104 3.37 -13.86 -3.84
N LEU A 105 3.74 -14.10 -2.58
CA LEU A 105 3.48 -13.23 -1.45
C LEU A 105 4.81 -12.87 -0.80
N ALA A 106 5.14 -11.59 -0.75
CA ALA A 106 6.24 -11.10 0.06
C ALA A 106 5.73 -10.74 1.45
N VAL A 107 6.50 -11.09 2.48
CA VAL A 107 6.18 -10.79 3.88
C VAL A 107 7.39 -10.15 4.55
N LEU A 108 7.17 -9.01 5.19
CA LEU A 108 8.07 -8.38 6.16
C LEU A 108 7.64 -8.83 7.55
N SER A 109 8.45 -9.65 8.19
CA SER A 109 8.12 -10.29 9.48
C SER A 109 9.10 -9.85 10.57
N PRO A 110 8.63 -9.59 11.80
CA PRO A 110 9.50 -9.52 12.97
C PRO A 110 10.07 -10.90 13.31
N GLY A 111 11.20 -10.92 13.99
CA GLY A 111 11.77 -12.11 14.59
C GLY A 111 12.86 -11.74 15.59
N THR A 112 13.48 -12.74 16.20
CA THR A 112 14.60 -12.56 17.12
C THR A 112 15.81 -13.37 16.68
N ASP A 113 17.01 -12.89 16.97
CA ASP A 113 18.23 -13.65 16.75
C ASP A 113 18.55 -14.64 17.88
N GLU A 114 19.74 -15.26 17.84
CA GLU A 114 20.15 -16.26 18.83
C GLU A 114 20.39 -15.66 20.23
N VAL A 115 20.64 -14.35 20.30
CA VAL A 115 20.89 -13.61 21.54
C VAL A 115 19.59 -13.00 22.08
N GLY A 116 18.54 -12.98 21.25
CA GLY A 116 17.21 -12.46 21.60
C GLY A 116 17.00 -11.02 21.14
N ASP A 117 17.90 -10.48 20.31
CA ASP A 117 17.77 -9.14 19.77
C ASP A 117 16.73 -9.12 18.64
N ASP A 118 15.99 -8.02 18.55
CA ASP A 118 14.96 -7.84 17.53
C ASP A 118 15.58 -7.78 16.13
N THR A 119 14.93 -8.49 15.21
CA THR A 119 15.29 -8.52 13.81
C THR A 119 14.05 -8.43 12.94
N VAL A 120 14.26 -7.96 11.72
CA VAL A 120 13.26 -8.00 10.67
C VAL A 120 13.74 -8.87 9.52
N SER A 121 12.82 -9.54 8.83
CA SER A 121 13.15 -10.33 7.65
C SER A 121 12.15 -10.14 6.53
N VAL A 122 12.65 -10.21 5.30
CA VAL A 122 11.83 -10.28 4.10
C VAL A 122 11.84 -11.71 3.59
N SER A 123 10.66 -12.28 3.41
CA SER A 123 10.48 -13.61 2.82
C SER A 123 9.49 -13.58 1.66
N VAL A 124 9.62 -14.53 0.73
CA VAL A 124 8.69 -14.72 -0.38
C VAL A 124 8.19 -16.16 -0.39
N SER A 125 6.87 -16.35 -0.46
CA SER A 125 6.23 -17.65 -0.61
C SER A 125 5.39 -17.69 -1.87
N ARG A 126 5.29 -18.87 -2.50
CA ARG A 126 4.39 -19.08 -3.63
C ARG A 126 3.00 -19.42 -3.13
N ILE A 127 2.00 -18.68 -3.58
CA ILE A 127 0.61 -18.88 -3.15
C ILE A 127 0.14 -20.29 -3.54
N GLY A 128 -0.39 -21.02 -2.56
CA GLY A 128 -0.82 -22.41 -2.72
C GLY A 128 0.30 -23.45 -2.67
N THR A 129 1.56 -23.03 -2.47
CA THR A 129 2.71 -23.94 -2.27
C THR A 129 3.22 -23.78 -0.84
N PRO A 130 3.50 -24.88 -0.12
CA PRO A 130 4.09 -24.77 1.22
C PRO A 130 5.53 -24.26 1.15
N GLY A 131 5.90 -23.46 2.15
CA GLY A 131 7.25 -22.94 2.32
C GLY A 131 7.41 -21.48 1.90
N ALA A 132 8.33 -20.80 2.59
CA ALA A 132 8.76 -19.46 2.28
C ALA A 132 10.28 -19.47 2.09
N ARG A 133 10.76 -18.68 1.14
CA ARG A 133 12.18 -18.41 0.95
C ARG A 133 12.49 -17.06 1.58
N ARG A 134 13.28 -17.05 2.64
CA ARG A 134 13.82 -15.82 3.22
C ARG A 134 14.84 -15.23 2.27
N LEU A 135 14.63 -13.98 1.87
CA LEU A 135 15.49 -13.22 0.97
C LEU A 135 16.54 -12.45 1.76
N TRP A 136 16.11 -11.84 2.86
CA TRP A 136 16.91 -10.84 3.55
C TRP A 136 16.53 -10.78 5.04
N ARG A 137 17.48 -10.33 5.86
CA ARG A 137 17.32 -10.11 7.30
C ARG A 137 18.25 -8.99 7.75
N ALA A 138 17.79 -8.17 8.69
CA ALA A 138 18.64 -7.21 9.40
C ALA A 138 18.24 -7.10 10.88
N PRO A 139 19.14 -6.59 11.74
CA PRO A 139 18.80 -6.08 13.06
C PRO A 139 17.75 -4.97 12.96
N GLY A 140 16.89 -4.87 13.98
CA GLY A 140 15.83 -3.86 14.06
C GLY A 140 14.44 -4.47 14.08
N GLY A 141 13.42 -3.63 13.97
CA GLY A 141 12.01 -3.99 14.13
C GLY A 141 11.13 -3.57 12.96
N TRP A 142 9.83 -3.55 13.23
CA TRP A 142 8.83 -2.98 12.35
C TRP A 142 7.77 -2.27 13.19
N SER A 143 7.06 -1.35 12.56
CA SER A 143 6.04 -0.49 13.16
C SER A 143 4.87 -0.27 12.19
N GLU A 144 3.93 0.61 12.53
CA GLU A 144 2.81 0.96 11.65
C GLU A 144 3.27 1.68 10.36
N GLU A 145 4.42 2.35 10.41
CA GLU A 145 5.07 3.04 9.28
C GLU A 145 5.84 2.07 8.37
N SER A 146 6.06 0.84 8.82
CA SER A 146 6.72 -0.17 8.01
C SER A 146 5.87 -0.57 6.80
N ALA A 147 6.53 -1.05 5.74
CA ALA A 147 5.88 -1.35 4.48
C ALA A 147 6.64 -2.42 3.72
N ILE A 148 5.96 -3.10 2.80
CA ILE A 148 6.58 -3.96 1.79
C ILE A 148 5.83 -3.83 0.49
N ASN A 149 6.57 -3.68 -0.62
CA ASN A 149 6.03 -3.26 -1.91
C ASN A 149 6.75 -3.99 -3.05
N TRP A 150 6.00 -4.47 -4.04
CA TRP A 150 6.57 -5.05 -5.26
C TRP A 150 6.72 -4.00 -6.35
N SER A 151 7.82 -4.05 -7.10
CA SER A 151 7.88 -3.30 -8.36
C SER A 151 6.82 -3.79 -9.34
N PRO A 152 6.36 -2.93 -10.28
CA PRO A 152 5.33 -3.31 -11.24
C PRO A 152 5.66 -4.53 -12.11
N ASP A 153 6.92 -4.83 -12.37
CA ASP A 153 7.35 -6.02 -13.12
C ASP A 153 7.58 -7.26 -12.23
N GLY A 154 7.43 -7.11 -10.91
CA GLY A 154 7.62 -8.17 -9.94
C GLY A 154 9.08 -8.58 -9.74
N ARG A 155 10.05 -7.77 -10.20
CA ARG A 155 11.47 -8.10 -10.07
C ARG A 155 12.11 -7.57 -8.80
N LEU A 156 11.56 -6.52 -8.21
CA LEU A 156 12.12 -5.87 -7.04
C LEU A 156 11.12 -5.85 -5.89
N LEU A 157 11.68 -5.84 -4.69
CA LEU A 157 10.97 -5.57 -3.45
C LEU A 157 11.56 -4.33 -2.80
N ALA A 158 10.70 -3.46 -2.31
CA ALA A 158 11.10 -2.39 -1.40
C ALA A 158 10.44 -2.65 -0.05
N ALA A 159 11.19 -2.53 1.03
CA ALA A 159 10.68 -2.69 2.38
C ALA A 159 11.13 -1.54 3.27
N THR A 160 10.18 -1.00 4.05
CA THR A 160 10.44 -0.05 5.13
C THR A 160 10.44 -0.80 6.45
N TYR A 161 11.43 -0.58 7.30
CA TYR A 161 11.58 -1.19 8.61
C TYR A 161 12.19 -0.20 9.61
N LEU A 162 12.20 -0.53 10.90
CA LEU A 162 12.91 0.24 11.92
C LEU A 162 14.30 -0.37 12.11
N ASP A 163 15.35 0.43 12.05
CA ASP A 163 16.69 -0.03 12.37
C ASP A 163 16.90 -0.18 13.91
N PRO A 164 18.09 -0.60 14.38
CA PRO A 164 18.34 -0.78 15.82
C PRO A 164 18.22 0.49 16.68
N ASP A 165 18.30 1.67 16.06
CA ASP A 165 18.15 2.95 16.74
C ASP A 165 16.69 3.45 16.67
N GLU A 166 15.76 2.57 16.25
CA GLU A 166 14.34 2.86 16.04
C GLU A 166 14.08 3.93 14.96
N GLU A 167 15.02 4.12 14.03
CA GLU A 167 14.84 5.03 12.88
C GLU A 167 14.29 4.27 11.68
N ILE A 168 13.41 4.92 10.89
CA ILE A 168 12.91 4.33 9.64
C ILE A 168 14.07 4.15 8.64
N ALA A 169 14.13 2.98 8.01
CA ALA A 169 15.02 2.70 6.89
C ALA A 169 14.29 1.94 5.79
N ALA A 170 14.70 2.20 4.55
CA ALA A 170 14.22 1.47 3.37
C ALA A 170 15.32 0.60 2.78
N VAL A 171 14.97 -0.63 2.38
CA VAL A 171 15.84 -1.53 1.63
C VAL A 171 15.18 -1.91 0.31
N ILE A 172 15.98 -1.96 -0.75
CA ILE A 172 15.57 -2.43 -2.07
C ILE A 172 16.28 -3.73 -2.37
N LEU A 173 15.52 -4.77 -2.68
CA LEU A 173 15.98 -6.13 -2.90
C LEU A 173 15.65 -6.60 -4.31
N ASP A 174 16.55 -7.35 -4.92
CA ASP A 174 16.20 -8.22 -6.04
C ASP A 174 15.33 -9.37 -5.51
N ALA A 175 14.12 -9.52 -6.04
CA ALA A 175 13.17 -10.52 -5.56
C ALA A 175 13.60 -11.96 -5.89
N ALA A 176 14.46 -12.15 -6.91
CA ALA A 176 14.91 -13.47 -7.34
C ALA A 176 15.88 -14.09 -6.35
N ASP A 177 16.76 -13.33 -5.72
CA ASP A 177 17.81 -13.87 -4.84
C ASP A 177 18.01 -13.12 -3.51
N GLY A 178 17.38 -11.97 -3.31
CA GLY A 178 17.50 -11.15 -2.11
C GLY A 178 18.70 -10.22 -2.11
N THR A 179 19.39 -10.04 -3.25
CA THR A 179 20.50 -9.09 -3.36
C THR A 179 20.04 -7.69 -3.01
N VAL A 180 20.75 -7.03 -2.09
CA VAL A 180 20.49 -5.63 -1.72
C VAL A 180 21.00 -4.72 -2.84
N LEU A 181 20.09 -4.03 -3.51
CA LEU A 181 20.41 -3.05 -4.56
C LEU A 181 20.53 -1.63 -4.02
N GLY A 182 19.86 -1.34 -2.90
CA GLY A 182 19.89 -0.06 -2.23
C GLY A 182 19.50 -0.17 -0.76
N HIS A 183 20.15 0.64 0.07
CA HIS A 183 19.80 0.82 1.48
C HIS A 183 19.76 2.32 1.75
N HIS A 184 18.66 2.78 2.33
CA HIS A 184 18.32 4.19 2.48
C HIS A 184 17.93 4.43 3.94
N PRO A 185 18.91 4.77 4.82
CA PRO A 185 18.60 5.13 6.19
C PRO A 185 17.76 6.42 6.21
N GLN A 186 16.90 6.55 7.21
CA GLN A 186 16.01 7.71 7.44
C GLN A 186 14.99 7.95 6.33
N MET A 187 14.76 6.95 5.48
CA MET A 187 13.82 7.03 4.36
C MET A 187 12.82 5.90 4.42
N GLY A 188 11.54 6.22 4.22
CA GLY A 188 10.45 5.27 4.14
C GLY A 188 9.89 5.10 2.72
N THR A 189 9.22 3.99 2.48
CA THR A 189 8.33 3.81 1.31
C THR A 189 6.88 3.96 1.76
N VAL A 190 6.03 4.44 0.84
CA VAL A 190 4.59 4.56 1.07
C VAL A 190 3.97 3.20 1.39
N GLY A 191 3.03 3.18 2.35
CA GLY A 191 2.27 1.99 2.68
C GLY A 191 1.32 1.57 1.56
N GLY A 192 1.24 0.26 1.28
CA GLY A 192 0.33 -0.32 0.28
C GLY A 192 1.10 -0.90 -0.91
N PRO A 193 0.97 -2.20 -1.23
CA PRO A 193 1.86 -2.92 -2.15
C PRO A 193 1.99 -2.34 -3.56
N GLY A 194 1.03 -1.53 -4.03
CA GLY A 194 1.08 -0.83 -5.31
C GLY A 194 1.39 0.67 -5.20
N GLY A 195 1.52 1.22 -3.98
CA GLY A 195 1.49 2.66 -3.72
C GLY A 195 2.82 3.39 -3.92
N ALA A 196 3.97 2.72 -3.79
CA ALA A 196 5.27 3.41 -3.77
C ALA A 196 5.98 3.48 -5.14
N TRP A 197 5.60 2.63 -6.10
CA TRP A 197 6.32 2.51 -7.37
C TRP A 197 5.65 3.32 -8.48
N LEU A 198 6.39 4.29 -9.02
CA LEU A 198 6.00 5.06 -10.21
C LEU A 198 6.15 4.25 -11.50
N SER A 199 7.18 3.39 -11.56
CA SER A 199 7.45 2.52 -12.70
C SER A 199 8.29 1.33 -12.27
N GLU A 200 8.65 0.45 -13.21
CA GLU A 200 9.61 -0.65 -12.99
C GLU A 200 10.99 -0.17 -12.48
N ARG A 201 11.31 1.12 -12.67
CA ARG A 201 12.60 1.72 -12.31
C ARG A 201 12.48 2.96 -11.45
N GLY A 202 11.29 3.26 -10.93
CA GLY A 202 11.05 4.47 -10.16
C GLY A 202 10.35 4.13 -8.87
N LEU A 203 11.08 4.19 -7.77
CA LEU A 203 10.55 4.05 -6.41
C LEU A 203 10.51 5.43 -5.76
N LEU A 204 9.36 5.81 -5.20
CA LEU A 204 9.29 6.97 -4.33
C LEU A 204 9.65 6.58 -2.90
N LEU A 205 10.60 7.31 -2.35
CA LEU A 205 10.98 7.28 -0.94
C LEU A 205 10.60 8.61 -0.31
N TYR A 206 10.13 8.62 0.94
CA TYR A 206 9.91 9.86 1.70
C TYR A 206 10.90 9.94 2.86
N ASP A 207 11.28 11.16 3.22
CA ASP A 207 12.09 11.48 4.40
C ASP A 207 11.13 11.76 5.57
N GLU A 208 11.16 10.90 6.59
CA GLU A 208 10.31 11.03 7.79
C GLU A 208 10.63 12.33 8.58
N TYR A 209 11.87 12.81 8.51
CA TYR A 209 12.33 13.97 9.27
C TYR A 209 12.06 15.30 8.55
N ALA A 210 11.44 15.28 7.37
CA ALA A 210 11.14 16.48 6.62
C ALA A 210 10.01 17.34 7.25
N GLY A 211 9.30 16.81 8.25
CA GLY A 211 8.21 17.50 8.96
C GLY A 211 6.90 17.49 8.17
N ASP A 212 6.10 18.56 8.28
CA ASP A 212 4.77 18.66 7.63
C ASP A 212 4.86 18.68 6.08
N ASP A 213 6.02 19.05 5.54
CA ASP A 213 6.33 18.99 4.12
C ASP A 213 7.11 17.71 3.84
N GLU A 214 6.40 16.62 3.49
CA GLU A 214 7.07 15.37 3.09
C GLU A 214 7.98 15.64 1.87
N ALA A 215 9.28 15.48 2.10
CA ALA A 215 10.27 15.50 1.04
C ALA A 215 10.38 14.08 0.49
N TRP A 216 10.08 13.90 -0.79
CA TRP A 216 10.18 12.60 -1.43
C TRP A 216 11.24 12.58 -2.51
N THR A 217 11.96 11.48 -2.62
CA THR A 217 13.01 11.26 -3.61
C THR A 217 12.57 10.15 -4.56
N LEU A 218 12.73 10.38 -5.86
CA LEU A 218 12.56 9.33 -6.87
C LEU A 218 13.88 8.60 -7.04
N GLN A 219 13.91 7.33 -6.65
CA GLN A 219 15.07 6.45 -6.72
C GLN A 219 14.97 5.53 -7.95
N ASP A 220 16.05 5.46 -8.74
CA ASP A 220 16.29 4.39 -9.70
C ASP A 220 17.12 3.28 -9.01
N PRO A 221 16.53 2.10 -8.78
CA PRO A 221 17.17 1.04 -8.02
C PRO A 221 18.29 0.33 -8.79
N TYR A 222 18.39 0.49 -10.12
CA TYR A 222 19.36 -0.25 -10.93
C TYR A 222 20.68 0.48 -11.13
N ASN A 223 20.66 1.81 -11.13
CA ASN A 223 21.86 2.62 -11.32
C ASN A 223 22.20 3.52 -10.12
N GLY A 224 21.36 3.48 -9.07
CA GLY A 224 21.53 4.30 -7.87
C GLY A 224 21.21 5.78 -8.07
N GLY A 225 20.74 6.18 -9.25
CA GLY A 225 20.37 7.55 -9.58
C GLY A 225 19.18 8.00 -8.74
N SER A 226 19.29 9.19 -8.17
CA SER A 226 18.20 9.82 -7.45
C SER A 226 17.84 11.16 -8.10
N ARG A 227 16.56 11.45 -8.16
CA ARG A 227 16.06 12.79 -8.47
C ARG A 227 15.53 13.39 -7.18
N GLY A 228 16.18 14.49 -6.79
CA GLY A 228 16.09 15.09 -5.46
C GLY A 228 14.71 15.60 -5.08
N PRO A 229 14.57 16.04 -3.82
CA PRO A 229 13.27 16.15 -3.21
C PRO A 229 12.46 17.29 -3.80
N ASP A 230 11.37 16.91 -4.44
CA ASP A 230 10.26 17.80 -4.66
C ASP A 230 9.44 17.80 -3.37
N ARG A 231 9.19 18.98 -2.80
CA ARG A 231 8.40 19.12 -1.58
C ARG A 231 6.95 19.27 -1.95
N LEU A 232 6.10 18.40 -1.43
CA LEU A 232 4.67 18.46 -1.65
C LEU A 232 3.93 18.42 -0.31
N PRO A 233 2.98 19.35 -0.06
CA PRO A 233 2.31 19.44 1.25
C PRO A 233 1.42 18.23 1.59
N GLY A 234 1.60 17.59 2.74
CA GLY A 234 0.75 16.47 3.17
C GLY A 234 1.11 15.12 2.55
N ALA A 235 0.52 14.06 3.10
CA ALA A 235 1.09 12.72 3.02
C ALA A 235 0.89 12.01 1.68
N LEU A 236 1.94 11.39 1.16
CA LEU A 236 1.88 10.56 -0.04
C LEU A 236 1.20 9.22 0.28
N MET A 237 0.14 8.89 -0.46
CA MET A 237 -0.69 7.71 -0.20
C MET A 237 -0.54 6.61 -1.25
N ALA A 238 -0.35 6.98 -2.52
CA ALA A 238 -0.14 6.04 -3.61
C ALA A 238 0.30 6.76 -4.89
N VAL A 239 0.88 6.01 -5.83
CA VAL A 239 1.17 6.44 -7.20
C VAL A 239 0.29 5.68 -8.19
N VAL A 240 -0.32 6.41 -9.14
CA VAL A 240 -1.16 5.83 -10.18
C VAL A 240 -0.87 6.52 -11.51
N GLY A 241 -0.12 5.83 -12.37
CA GLY A 241 0.33 6.39 -13.65
C GLY A 241 1.32 7.53 -13.41
N ASP A 242 1.01 8.70 -13.95
CA ASP A 242 1.79 9.94 -13.79
C ASP A 242 1.29 10.83 -12.65
N ARG A 243 0.37 10.32 -11.81
CA ARG A 243 -0.24 11.06 -10.71
C ARG A 243 0.06 10.42 -9.37
N ILE A 244 0.04 11.24 -8.35
CA ILE A 244 0.12 10.82 -6.94
C ILE A 244 -1.21 11.08 -6.25
N ILE A 245 -1.60 10.17 -5.38
CA ILE A 245 -2.71 10.33 -4.43
C ILE A 245 -2.10 10.82 -3.13
N ARG A 246 -2.63 11.92 -2.60
CA ARG A 246 -2.16 12.54 -1.38
C ARG A 246 -3.28 12.76 -0.39
N TYR A 247 -2.94 12.69 0.87
CA TYR A 247 -3.81 12.99 1.98
C TYR A 247 -3.53 14.43 2.47
N VAL A 248 -4.59 15.22 2.57
CA VAL A 248 -4.54 16.62 3.01
C VAL A 248 -5.54 16.80 4.14
N HIS A 249 -5.06 17.25 5.30
CA HIS A 249 -5.92 17.60 6.42
C HIS A 249 -6.71 18.88 6.10
N ASP A 250 -8.04 18.81 6.17
CA ASP A 250 -8.92 19.96 5.87
C ASP A 250 -10.09 20.02 6.86
N ALA A 251 -10.02 20.92 7.85
CA ALA A 251 -11.12 21.23 8.78
C ALA A 251 -11.81 20.00 9.43
N GLY A 252 -11.06 18.94 9.72
CA GLY A 252 -11.57 17.70 10.32
C GLY A 252 -12.13 16.67 9.32
N PHE A 253 -12.14 16.98 8.02
CA PHE A 253 -12.39 16.01 6.96
C PHE A 253 -11.10 15.27 6.60
N LEU A 254 -11.26 14.01 6.19
CA LEU A 254 -10.18 13.29 5.53
C LEU A 254 -10.32 13.55 4.03
N ARG A 255 -9.38 14.31 3.46
CA ARG A 255 -9.42 14.68 2.04
C ARG A 255 -8.24 14.06 1.32
N PHE A 256 -8.55 13.32 0.28
CA PHE A 256 -7.58 12.83 -0.68
C PHE A 256 -7.67 13.66 -1.95
N VAL A 257 -6.52 14.03 -2.48
CA VAL A 257 -6.37 14.75 -3.74
C VAL A 257 -5.47 13.96 -4.67
N THR A 258 -5.56 14.23 -5.96
CA THR A 258 -4.50 13.82 -6.89
C THR A 258 -3.74 15.02 -7.40
N THR A 259 -2.43 14.90 -7.55
CA THR A 259 -1.57 15.89 -8.21
C THR A 259 -0.71 15.23 -9.27
N ASP A 260 -0.17 16.03 -10.17
CA ASP A 260 0.97 15.65 -10.99
C ASP A 260 2.20 15.42 -10.09
N MET A 261 3.24 14.78 -10.62
CA MET A 261 4.50 14.53 -9.89
C MET A 261 5.17 15.82 -9.40
N ASP A 262 5.01 16.95 -10.09
CA ASP A 262 5.57 18.24 -9.68
C ASP A 262 4.66 19.00 -8.68
N GLY A 263 3.58 18.36 -8.20
CA GLY A 263 2.57 18.97 -7.34
C GLY A 263 1.51 19.79 -8.06
N GLY A 264 1.65 19.97 -9.37
CA GLY A 264 0.69 20.64 -10.23
C GLY A 264 -0.63 19.90 -10.36
N GLY A 265 -1.58 20.56 -11.03
CA GLY A 265 -2.82 19.92 -11.47
C GLY A 265 -3.66 19.32 -10.34
N LEU A 266 -3.67 19.94 -9.15
CA LEU A 266 -4.41 19.45 -7.98
C LEU A 266 -5.89 19.26 -8.28
N ARG A 267 -6.40 18.07 -7.98
CA ARG A 267 -7.81 17.69 -8.16
C ARG A 267 -8.34 17.01 -6.91
N PRO A 268 -9.54 17.39 -6.41
CA PRO A 268 -10.23 16.63 -5.40
C PRO A 268 -10.42 15.18 -5.87
N PHE A 269 -10.22 14.22 -4.97
CA PHE A 269 -10.37 12.81 -5.29
C PHE A 269 -11.39 12.15 -4.35
N ILE A 270 -11.08 12.02 -3.07
CA ILE A 270 -12.00 11.41 -2.09
C ILE A 270 -12.17 12.36 -0.91
N THR A 271 -13.40 12.53 -0.45
CA THR A 271 -13.70 13.25 0.79
C THR A 271 -14.43 12.30 1.73
N VAL A 272 -13.91 12.12 2.95
CA VAL A 272 -14.59 11.39 4.02
C VAL A 272 -15.04 12.41 5.08
N PRO A 273 -16.32 12.39 5.50
CA PRO A 273 -16.82 13.27 6.55
C PRO A 273 -16.07 13.11 7.89
N PRO A 274 -16.12 14.15 8.75
CA PRO A 274 -15.49 14.10 10.07
C PRO A 274 -16.02 12.97 10.95
N GLY A 275 -15.22 12.57 11.94
CA GLY A 275 -15.56 11.50 12.88
C GLY A 275 -15.14 10.10 12.43
N SER A 276 -14.40 10.02 11.32
CA SER A 276 -13.71 8.81 10.87
C SER A 276 -12.20 9.06 10.94
N THR A 277 -11.43 8.05 11.29
CA THR A 277 -9.98 8.05 11.05
C THR A 277 -9.66 7.09 9.92
N PHE A 278 -8.57 7.34 9.25
CA PHE A 278 -8.10 6.54 8.14
C PHE A 278 -6.83 5.81 8.59
N TRP A 279 -6.68 4.55 8.17
CA TRP A 279 -5.49 3.76 8.49
C TRP A 279 -4.86 3.11 7.26
N ARG A 280 -5.60 2.92 6.15
CA ARG A 280 -5.02 2.31 4.94
C ARG A 280 -5.71 2.72 3.65
N LEU A 281 -4.91 3.03 2.63
CA LEU A 281 -5.33 3.22 1.25
C LEU A 281 -4.47 2.29 0.43
N ASP A 282 -5.08 1.57 -0.51
CA ASP A 282 -4.32 0.87 -1.53
C ASP A 282 -5.09 0.92 -2.85
N VAL A 283 -4.38 0.74 -3.95
CA VAL A 283 -4.91 0.90 -5.30
C VAL A 283 -4.54 -0.29 -6.17
N ALA A 284 -5.37 -0.54 -7.18
CA ALA A 284 -5.03 -1.37 -8.32
C ALA A 284 -4.76 -0.42 -9.50
N PRO A 285 -3.51 0.03 -9.72
CA PRO A 285 -3.24 1.14 -10.63
C PRO A 285 -3.79 0.95 -12.05
N PRO A 286 -3.67 -0.24 -12.69
CA PRO A 286 -4.25 -0.45 -14.02
C PRO A 286 -5.76 -0.23 -14.05
N VAL A 287 -6.47 -0.72 -13.03
CA VAL A 287 -7.93 -0.62 -12.93
C VAL A 287 -8.36 0.82 -12.66
N LEU A 288 -7.62 1.56 -11.83
CA LEU A 288 -7.94 2.97 -11.58
C LEU A 288 -7.70 3.84 -12.82
N LEU A 289 -6.64 3.56 -13.58
CA LEU A 289 -6.38 4.23 -14.86
C LEU A 289 -7.49 3.96 -15.89
N GLU A 290 -8.00 2.72 -15.97
CA GLU A 290 -9.16 2.40 -16.82
C GLU A 290 -10.39 3.25 -16.45
N LEU A 291 -10.70 3.34 -15.14
CA LEU A 291 -11.83 4.14 -14.64
C LEU A 291 -11.67 5.63 -14.99
N TRP A 292 -10.46 6.17 -14.80
CA TRP A 292 -10.14 7.56 -15.13
C TRP A 292 -10.22 7.87 -16.63
N ALA A 293 -9.79 6.93 -17.48
CA ALA A 293 -9.90 7.05 -18.93
C ALA A 293 -11.37 7.05 -19.38
N ALA A 294 -12.18 6.13 -18.84
CA ALA A 294 -13.61 6.05 -19.14
C ALA A 294 -14.39 7.32 -18.71
N ALA A 295 -13.98 7.94 -17.60
CA ALA A 295 -14.55 9.21 -17.14
C ALA A 295 -14.17 10.40 -18.03
N ALA A 296 -13.01 10.36 -18.70
CA ALA A 296 -12.56 11.44 -19.58
C ALA A 296 -13.24 11.44 -20.96
N SER A 297 -13.82 10.31 -21.37
CA SER A 297 -14.50 10.15 -22.66
C SER A 297 -16.00 10.52 -22.64
N ARG A 298 -16.55 10.90 -21.48
CA ARG A 298 -17.94 11.31 -21.31
C ARG A 298 -18.05 12.83 -21.25
#